data_AF-A0A8X6P3Q8-F1
#
_entry.id   AF-A0A8X6P3Q8-F1
#
_cell.length_a   1.000
_cell.length_b   1.000
_cell.length_c   1.000
_cell.angle_alpha   90.00
_cell.angle_beta   90.00
_cell.angle_gamma   90.00
#
_symmetry.space_group_name_H-M   'P 1'
#
loop_
_entity.id
_entity.type
_entity.pdbx_description
1 polymer ?
#
loop_
_entity_poly.entity_id
_entity_poly.type
_entity_poly.pdbx_seq_one_letter_code
_entity_poly.pdbx_strand_id
1 'polypeptide(L)'
;MAFKWALPTLHRQLFRTLINVNPAMGLSSYALQYKECGDPNVVLEKVEYETCEDLQSDQVLIKMLAAPINPADINMIQGKYGKKAKLPAIGGNEGVAKVLKIGSSVKDLKVGSWVIPIAEDGTWRTYGVYSEE
;
A
#
# COMPACT_ATOMS: atom_id res chain seq x y z
N MET A 1 -49.37 33.62 -41.71
CA MET A 1 -49.73 32.22 -41.40
C MET A 1 -48.45 31.40 -41.32
N ALA A 2 -48.06 31.01 -40.11
CA ALA A 2 -46.81 30.29 -39.83
C ALA A 2 -47.16 28.86 -39.39
N PHE A 3 -46.59 27.85 -40.03
CA PHE A 3 -46.65 26.47 -39.56
C PHE A 3 -45.32 26.11 -38.89
N LYS A 4 -45.33 26.05 -37.56
CA LYS A 4 -44.28 25.41 -36.76
C LYS A 4 -44.61 23.93 -36.64
N TRP A 5 -43.69 23.06 -37.04
CA TRP A 5 -43.72 21.65 -36.66
C TRP A 5 -42.95 21.50 -35.34
N ALA A 6 -43.66 21.09 -34.29
CA ALA A 6 -43.07 20.72 -33.01
C ALA A 6 -42.75 19.21 -33.03
N LEU A 7 -41.48 18.86 -32.84
CA LEU A 7 -41.07 17.48 -32.58
C LEU A 7 -41.29 17.16 -31.09
N PRO A 8 -41.77 15.96 -30.73
CA PRO A 8 -41.95 15.60 -29.32
C PRO A 8 -40.60 15.45 -28.62
N THR A 9 -40.47 16.11 -27.47
CA THR A 9 -39.40 15.94 -26.49
C THR A 9 -39.43 14.51 -25.94
N LEU A 10 -38.55 13.65 -26.45
CA LEU A 10 -38.31 12.34 -25.84
C LEU A 10 -37.55 12.55 -24.51
N HIS A 11 -38.26 12.31 -23.42
CA HIS A 11 -37.73 12.28 -22.06
C HIS A 11 -36.61 11.24 -21.99
N ARG A 12 -35.34 11.67 -22.05
CA ARG A 12 -34.22 10.83 -21.61
C ARG A 12 -34.28 10.77 -20.08
N GLN A 13 -35.01 9.78 -19.57
CA GLN A 13 -34.85 9.33 -18.20
C GLN A 13 -33.38 8.95 -18.00
N LEU A 14 -32.71 9.73 -17.17
CA LEU A 14 -31.34 9.51 -16.74
C LEU A 14 -31.28 8.18 -15.99
N PHE A 15 -30.76 7.14 -16.64
CA PHE A 15 -30.21 5.99 -15.93
C PHE A 15 -28.93 6.44 -15.22
N ARG A 16 -29.08 7.09 -14.07
CA ARG A 16 -28.01 7.16 -13.08
C ARG A 16 -27.98 5.80 -12.39
N THR A 17 -27.21 4.88 -12.95
CA THR A 17 -26.74 3.74 -12.18
C THR A 17 -25.93 4.31 -11.02
N LEU A 18 -26.54 4.37 -9.84
CA LEU A 18 -25.82 4.58 -8.60
C LEU A 18 -24.91 3.35 -8.44
N ILE A 19 -23.69 3.44 -8.96
CA ILE A 19 -22.63 2.56 -8.49
C ILE A 19 -22.41 3.00 -7.05
N ASN A 20 -22.97 2.23 -6.12
CA ASN A 20 -22.62 2.32 -4.72
C ASN A 20 -21.19 1.79 -4.59
N VAL A 21 -20.20 2.63 -4.91
CA VAL A 21 -18.81 2.38 -4.56
C VAL A 21 -18.76 2.47 -3.03
N ASN A 22 -18.71 1.32 -2.37
CA ASN A 22 -18.32 1.26 -0.97
C ASN A 22 -16.96 1.98 -0.86
N PRO A 23 -16.85 3.09 -0.11
CA PRO A 23 -15.64 3.92 -0.11
C PRO A 23 -14.46 3.28 0.63
N ALA A 24 -14.62 2.07 1.18
CA ALA A 24 -13.57 1.32 1.86
C ALA A 24 -13.25 0.03 1.08
N MET A 25 -12.73 0.15 -0.14
CA MET A 25 -12.05 -0.99 -0.77
C MET A 25 -10.59 -0.91 -0.38
N GLY A 26 -10.17 -1.82 0.51
CA GLY A 26 -8.77 -2.05 0.78
C GLY A 26 -8.03 -2.39 -0.51
N LEU A 27 -6.77 -1.98 -0.57
CA LEU A 27 -5.87 -2.36 -1.64
C LEU A 27 -5.28 -3.73 -1.28
N SER A 28 -5.69 -4.76 -2.03
CA SER A 28 -5.14 -6.11 -1.89
C SER A 28 -3.62 -6.10 -2.05
N SER A 29 -2.93 -6.65 -1.06
CA SER A 29 -1.48 -6.60 -0.89
C SER A 29 -0.94 -7.96 -0.45
N TYR A 30 0.37 -8.17 -0.62
CA TYR A 30 1.07 -9.29 -0.01
C TYR A 30 2.44 -8.90 0.52
N ALA A 31 2.96 -9.72 1.44
CA ALA A 31 4.30 -9.62 2.00
C ALA A 31 4.94 -10.99 2.22
N LEU A 32 6.26 -11.01 2.38
CA LEU A 32 6.99 -12.16 2.89
C LEU A 32 7.20 -11.99 4.40
N GLN A 33 6.51 -12.82 5.19
CA GLN A 33 6.49 -12.77 6.65
C GLN A 33 7.16 -14.00 7.25
N TYR A 34 7.74 -13.85 8.44
CA TYR A 34 8.20 -14.96 9.27
C TYR A 34 7.66 -14.79 10.71
N LYS A 35 7.14 -15.89 11.27
CA LYS A 35 6.55 -15.94 12.63
C LYS A 35 7.56 -16.32 13.71
N GLU A 36 8.67 -16.90 13.30
CA GLU A 36 9.79 -17.30 14.14
C GLU A 36 11.11 -17.14 13.37
N CYS A 37 12.22 -17.00 14.08
CA CYS A 37 13.53 -16.93 13.46
C CYS A 37 14.02 -18.32 13.03
N GLY A 38 14.65 -18.45 11.86
CA GLY A 38 15.15 -19.72 11.36
C GLY A 38 15.76 -19.66 9.96
N ASP A 39 15.87 -20.82 9.30
CA ASP A 39 16.27 -20.88 7.88
C ASP A 39 15.22 -20.13 7.03
N PRO A 40 15.59 -19.08 6.26
CA PRO A 40 14.65 -18.34 5.44
C PRO A 40 13.85 -19.19 4.46
N ASN A 41 14.40 -20.34 4.01
CA ASN A 41 13.69 -21.25 3.11
C ASN A 41 12.55 -22.02 3.81
N VAL A 42 12.55 -22.04 5.14
CA VAL A 42 11.58 -22.76 5.97
C VAL A 42 10.60 -21.79 6.61
N VAL A 43 11.06 -20.65 7.11
CA VAL A 43 10.24 -19.76 7.96
C VAL A 43 9.53 -18.63 7.22
N LEU A 44 9.96 -18.29 5.99
CA LEU A 44 9.30 -17.25 5.19
C LEU A 44 8.05 -17.81 4.51
N GLU A 45 6.95 -17.11 4.68
CA GLU A 45 5.68 -17.39 4.01
C GLU A 45 5.15 -16.13 3.31
N LYS A 46 4.48 -16.32 2.16
CA LYS A 46 3.71 -15.25 1.53
C LYS A 46 2.40 -15.09 2.30
N VAL A 47 2.16 -13.89 2.82
CA VAL A 47 0.89 -13.51 3.46
C VAL A 47 0.17 -12.48 2.60
N GLU A 48 -1.15 -12.62 2.47
CA GLU A 48 -2.00 -11.65 1.79
C GLU A 48 -2.77 -10.84 2.83
N TYR A 49 -2.91 -9.53 2.60
CA TYR A 49 -3.59 -8.62 3.51
C TYR A 49 -4.16 -7.42 2.75
N GLU A 50 -5.13 -6.76 3.37
CA GLU A 50 -5.71 -5.52 2.85
C GLU A 50 -4.95 -4.33 3.41
N THR A 51 -4.52 -3.43 2.52
CA THR A 51 -3.94 -2.14 2.94
C THR A 51 -5.02 -1.08 2.91
N CYS A 52 -5.15 -0.34 4.02
CA CYS A 52 -6.15 0.72 4.12
C CYS A 52 -5.74 1.92 3.27
N GLU A 53 -6.65 2.41 2.42
CA GLU A 53 -6.47 3.68 1.74
C GLU A 53 -6.89 4.87 2.62
N ASP A 54 -7.63 4.65 3.71
CA ASP A 54 -8.01 5.69 4.67
C ASP A 54 -6.87 5.96 5.64
N LEU A 55 -6.00 6.87 5.21
CA LEU A 55 -4.82 7.30 5.95
C LEU A 55 -5.19 8.19 7.13
N GLN A 56 -4.46 8.03 8.24
CA GLN A 56 -4.38 9.08 9.26
C GLN A 56 -3.72 10.33 8.67
N SER A 57 -3.87 11.47 9.33
CA SER A 57 -3.44 12.75 8.77
C SER A 57 -1.92 12.85 8.53
N ASP A 58 -1.11 12.14 9.30
CA ASP A 58 0.35 12.07 9.20
C ASP A 58 0.87 10.89 8.35
N GLN A 59 -0.02 10.06 7.82
CA GLN A 59 0.35 8.82 7.15
C GLN A 59 0.52 8.96 5.64
N VAL A 60 1.31 8.07 5.07
CA VAL A 60 1.63 7.98 3.65
C VAL A 60 1.47 6.54 3.19
N LEU A 61 0.67 6.33 2.15
CA LEU A 61 0.58 5.06 1.44
C LEU A 61 1.66 5.02 0.37
N ILE A 62 2.52 4.01 0.43
CA ILE A 62 3.56 3.76 -0.56
C ILE A 62 3.35 2.42 -1.27
N LYS A 63 3.74 2.38 -2.55
CA LYS A 63 3.88 1.15 -3.34
C LYS A 63 5.35 0.82 -3.46
N MET A 64 5.75 -0.35 -2.98
CA MET A 64 7.12 -0.83 -3.18
C MET A 64 7.35 -1.07 -4.68
N LEU A 65 8.47 -0.56 -5.18
CA LEU A 65 8.91 -0.76 -6.56
C LEU A 65 9.95 -1.86 -6.64
N ALA A 66 10.90 -1.87 -5.70
CA ALA A 66 11.92 -2.89 -5.56
C ALA A 66 12.45 -2.91 -4.11
N ALA A 67 12.90 -4.07 -3.68
CA ALA A 67 13.63 -4.25 -2.43
C ALA A 67 14.75 -5.27 -2.68
N PRO A 68 16.01 -4.99 -2.29
CA PRO A 68 17.10 -5.94 -2.42
C PRO A 68 16.96 -7.10 -1.43
N ILE A 69 17.77 -8.14 -1.65
CA ILE A 69 18.04 -9.19 -0.68
C ILE A 69 19.50 -9.07 -0.27
N ASN A 70 19.73 -8.58 0.94
CA ASN A 70 21.06 -8.37 1.51
C ASN A 70 21.36 -9.44 2.59
N PRO A 71 22.64 -9.73 2.89
CA PRO A 71 23.01 -10.63 3.98
C PRO A 71 22.42 -10.24 5.35
N ALA A 72 22.23 -8.94 5.60
CA ALA A 72 21.61 -8.45 6.83
C ALA A 72 20.15 -8.91 6.97
N ASP A 73 19.37 -8.91 5.88
CA ASP A 73 17.98 -9.39 5.88
C ASP A 73 17.93 -10.88 6.28
N ILE A 74 18.81 -11.67 5.67
CA ILE A 74 18.97 -13.10 5.96
C ILE A 74 19.36 -13.32 7.43
N ASN A 75 20.33 -12.55 7.95
CA ASN A 75 20.76 -12.65 9.34
C ASN A 75 19.65 -12.25 10.33
N MET A 76 18.79 -11.30 9.97
CA MET A 76 17.63 -10.91 10.79
C MET A 76 16.59 -12.03 10.86
N ILE A 77 16.27 -12.66 9.72
CA ILE A 77 15.36 -13.81 9.67
C ILE A 77 15.93 -15.00 10.44
N GLN A 78 17.25 -15.24 10.35
CA GLN A 78 17.93 -16.28 11.12
C GLN A 78 18.04 -15.96 12.63
N GLY A 79 17.70 -14.74 13.06
CA GLY A 79 17.85 -14.29 14.45
C GLY A 79 19.31 -14.11 14.89
N LYS A 80 20.25 -13.99 13.94
CA LYS A 80 21.69 -13.80 14.18
C LYS A 80 22.12 -12.34 14.11
N TYR A 81 21.23 -11.44 13.70
CA TYR A 81 21.49 -10.02 13.66
C TYR A 81 21.40 -9.39 15.07
N GLY A 82 22.21 -8.37 15.35
CA GLY A 82 22.27 -7.74 16.67
C GLY A 82 20.96 -7.09 17.14
N LYS A 83 20.05 -6.78 16.20
CA LYS A 83 18.69 -6.30 16.46
C LYS A 83 17.70 -7.43 16.25
N LYS A 84 16.84 -7.69 17.24
CA LYS A 84 15.74 -8.66 17.14
C LYS A 84 14.50 -7.98 16.56
N ALA A 85 13.91 -8.58 15.53
CA ALA A 85 12.61 -8.17 15.02
C ALA A 85 11.49 -8.53 16.01
N LYS A 86 10.43 -7.71 16.04
CA LYS A 86 9.19 -8.07 16.75
C LYS A 86 8.39 -9.01 15.85
N LEU A 87 8.15 -10.23 16.32
CA LEU A 87 7.45 -11.25 15.54
C LEU A 87 5.91 -11.11 15.71
N PRO A 88 5.12 -11.45 14.67
CA PRO A 88 5.57 -11.79 13.32
C PRO A 88 6.14 -10.57 12.59
N ALA A 89 7.15 -10.80 11.74
CA ALA A 89 7.88 -9.72 11.06
C ALA A 89 7.87 -9.91 9.54
N ILE A 90 7.89 -8.82 8.79
CA ILE A 90 8.07 -8.83 7.33
C ILE A 90 9.56 -8.67 7.03
N GLY A 91 10.06 -9.43 6.04
CA GLY A 91 11.47 -9.38 5.64
C GLY A 91 11.87 -8.09 4.93
N GLY A 92 13.19 -7.89 4.78
CA GLY A 92 13.79 -6.79 4.03
C GLY A 92 13.96 -5.49 4.82
N ASN A 93 15.16 -4.92 4.82
CA ASN A 93 15.48 -3.67 5.52
C ASN A 93 15.59 -2.44 4.61
N GLU A 94 15.56 -2.64 3.29
CA GLU A 94 15.78 -1.58 2.32
C GLU A 94 14.80 -1.72 1.17
N GLY A 95 14.55 -0.61 0.47
CA GLY A 95 13.79 -0.63 -0.76
C GLY A 95 13.53 0.76 -1.28
N VAL A 96 12.97 0.80 -2.48
CA VAL A 96 12.49 2.03 -3.11
C VAL A 96 11.02 1.88 -3.39
N ALA A 97 10.27 2.93 -3.10
CA ALA A 97 8.83 2.96 -3.21
C ALA A 97 8.36 4.25 -3.86
N LYS A 98 7.12 4.23 -4.36
CA LYS A 98 6.43 5.40 -4.88
C LYS A 98 5.28 5.78 -3.96
N VAL A 99 5.17 7.05 -3.62
CA VAL A 99 4.04 7.58 -2.84
C VAL A 99 2.77 7.52 -3.69
N LEU A 100 1.73 6.87 -3.17
CA LEU A 100 0.41 6.77 -3.82
C LEU A 100 -0.61 7.73 -3.23
N LYS A 101 -0.59 7.92 -1.91
CA LYS A 101 -1.53 8.79 -1.18
C LYS A 101 -0.83 9.35 0.06
N ILE A 102 -1.22 10.56 0.45
CA ILE A 102 -0.73 11.25 1.65
C ILE A 102 -1.92 11.68 2.52
N GLY A 103 -1.72 11.68 3.83
CA GLY A 103 -2.62 12.29 4.80
C GLY A 103 -2.61 13.82 4.73
N SER A 104 -3.59 14.45 5.36
CA SER A 104 -3.82 15.89 5.28
C SER A 104 -2.75 16.76 5.96
N SER A 105 -1.98 16.20 6.88
CA SER A 105 -0.92 16.88 7.63
C SER A 105 0.48 16.64 7.08
N VAL A 106 0.64 15.76 6.07
CA VAL A 106 1.92 15.47 5.41
C VAL A 106 2.39 16.69 4.61
N LYS A 107 3.64 17.13 4.79
CA LYS A 107 4.14 18.41 4.21
C LYS A 107 5.29 18.24 3.24
N ASP A 108 6.18 17.31 3.51
CA ASP A 108 7.46 17.17 2.82
C ASP A 108 7.38 16.14 1.67
N LEU A 109 6.40 15.24 1.73
CA LEU A 109 6.14 14.26 0.69
C LEU A 109 5.00 14.65 -0.26
N LYS A 110 5.13 14.20 -1.52
CA LYS A 110 4.14 14.42 -2.58
C LYS A 110 3.75 13.11 -3.23
N VAL A 111 2.49 12.99 -3.63
CA VAL A 111 2.03 11.86 -4.44
C VAL A 111 2.87 11.78 -5.72
N GLY A 112 3.36 10.58 -6.02
CA GLY A 112 4.24 10.31 -7.15
C GLY A 112 5.73 10.38 -6.86
N SER A 113 6.15 10.97 -5.72
CA SER A 113 7.55 10.99 -5.29
C SER A 113 8.08 9.58 -5.05
N TRP A 114 9.38 9.42 -5.29
CA TRP A 114 10.11 8.21 -4.90
C TRP A 114 10.68 8.41 -3.50
N VAL A 115 10.57 7.37 -2.68
CA VAL A 115 11.02 7.38 -1.28
C VAL A 115 11.76 6.09 -0.96
N ILE A 116 12.65 6.18 0.01
CA ILE A 116 13.29 5.03 0.66
C ILE A 116 12.69 4.97 2.07
N PRO A 117 11.76 4.03 2.35
CA PRO A 117 11.16 3.94 3.68
C PRO A 117 12.21 3.48 4.70
N ILE A 118 12.17 4.06 5.90
CA ILE A 118 12.95 3.56 7.03
C ILE A 118 12.28 2.26 7.49
N ALA A 119 12.89 1.13 7.14
CA ALA A 119 12.20 -0.16 7.15
C ALA A 119 12.24 -0.88 8.50
N GLU A 120 11.74 -0.26 9.57
CA GLU A 120 11.57 -1.00 10.84
C GLU A 120 10.52 -2.11 10.72
N ASP A 121 9.54 -1.91 9.83
CA ASP A 121 8.44 -2.86 9.63
C ASP A 121 8.64 -3.82 8.45
N GLY A 122 9.74 -3.73 7.68
CA GLY A 122 10.04 -4.65 6.59
C GLY A 122 9.54 -4.22 5.20
N THR A 123 10.38 -4.36 4.18
CA THR A 123 10.15 -3.86 2.80
C THR A 123 9.75 -4.91 1.78
N TRP A 124 9.84 -6.21 2.09
CA TRP A 124 9.43 -7.29 1.19
C TRP A 124 7.91 -7.46 1.17
N ARG A 125 7.23 -6.44 0.64
CA ARG A 125 5.78 -6.31 0.53
C ARG A 125 5.39 -5.50 -0.70
N THR A 126 4.14 -5.51 -1.11
CA THR A 126 3.67 -4.69 -2.24
C THR A 126 3.32 -3.26 -1.84
N TYR A 127 2.71 -3.07 -0.67
CA TYR A 127 2.27 -1.77 -0.17
C TYR A 127 2.52 -1.63 1.32
N GLY A 128 2.78 -0.41 1.78
CA GLY A 128 2.89 -0.10 3.20
C GLY A 128 2.35 1.29 3.51
N VAL A 129 1.91 1.46 4.76
CA VAL A 129 1.50 2.75 5.31
C VAL A 129 2.48 3.11 6.40
N TYR A 130 3.07 4.31 6.29
CA TYR A 130 4.09 4.82 7.20
C TYR A 130 3.72 6.23 7.62
N SER A 131 4.14 6.67 8.79
CA SER A 131 4.11 8.10 9.14
C SER A 131 5.20 8.85 8.35
N GLU A 132 5.01 10.14 8.14
CA GLU A 132 6.02 11.01 7.51
C GLU A 132 7.30 11.15 8.37
N GLU A 133 7.16 11.05 9.71
CA GLU A 133 8.25 11.10 10.71
C GLU A 133 8.68 9.72 11.23
#